data_AF-C3Y4R1-F1
#
_entry.id   AF-C3Y4R1-F1
#
_cell.length_a   1.000
_cell.length_b   1.000
_cell.length_c   1.000
_cell.angle_alpha   90.00
_cell.angle_beta   90.00
_cell.angle_gamma   90.00
#
_symmetry.space_group_name_H-M   'P 1'
#
loop_
_entity.id
_entity.type
_entity.pdbx_description
1 polymer ?
#
loop_
_entity_poly.entity_id
_entity_poly.type
_entity_poly.pdbx_seq_one_letter_code
_entity_poly.pdbx_strand_id
1 'polypeptide(L)'
;MKHLEVQPTAKNVTVYRNGDLYFPGRKFVVNEKQVRNFDSFLNQVTNGLGARFGAVRNIWTPTHGHRVRELEAIDNGKTYVAGGFERFRKME
;
A
#
# COMPACT_ATOMS: atom_id res chain seq x y z
N MET A 1 -18.64 31.30 6.81
CA MET A 1 -18.70 30.02 6.08
C MET A 1 -17.81 29.04 6.83
N LYS A 2 -18.37 27.97 7.41
CA LYS A 2 -17.57 26.95 8.09
C LYS A 2 -16.83 26.17 7.01
N HIS A 3 -15.50 26.17 7.05
CA HIS A 3 -14.72 25.19 6.31
C HIS A 3 -15.20 23.81 6.77
N LEU A 4 -15.86 23.05 5.90
CA LEU A 4 -15.96 21.61 6.10
C LEU A 4 -14.53 21.11 5.94
N GLU A 5 -13.81 20.92 7.05
CA GLU A 5 -12.71 19.98 7.07
C GLU A 5 -13.30 18.65 6.58
N VAL A 6 -12.98 18.28 5.34
CA VAL A 6 -13.11 16.90 4.89
C VAL A 6 -12.24 16.14 5.89
N GLN A 7 -12.86 15.46 6.84
CA GLN A 7 -12.11 14.61 7.77
C GLN A 7 -11.22 13.71 6.91
N PRO A 8 -9.91 13.57 7.20
CA PRO A 8 -9.08 12.64 6.47
C PRO A 8 -9.70 11.25 6.65
N THR A 9 -10.44 10.82 5.62
CA THR A 9 -11.16 9.56 5.61
C THR A 9 -10.10 8.49 5.53
N ALA A 10 -10.05 7.62 6.55
CA ALA A 10 -9.13 6.50 6.54
C ALA A 10 -9.32 5.68 5.26
N LYS A 11 -8.23 5.46 4.51
CA LYS A 11 -8.26 4.71 3.25
C LYS A 11 -8.06 3.23 3.56
N ASN A 12 -9.02 2.40 3.18
CA ASN A 12 -8.94 0.95 3.30
C ASN A 12 -8.38 0.38 2.00
N VAL A 13 -7.23 -0.28 2.05
CA VAL A 13 -6.58 -0.85 0.87
C VAL A 13 -6.25 -2.32 1.07
N THR A 14 -6.16 -3.07 -0.02
CA THR A 14 -5.67 -4.46 0.03
C THR A 14 -4.30 -4.53 -0.64
N VAL A 15 -3.31 -5.09 0.05
CA VAL A 15 -1.94 -5.18 -0.45
C VAL A 15 -1.55 -6.65 -0.63
N TYR A 16 -1.06 -6.98 -1.81
CA TYR A 16 -0.54 -8.29 -2.17
C TYR A 16 0.99 -8.32 -2.12
N ARG A 17 1.57 -9.51 -2.06
CA ARG A 17 3.03 -9.70 -2.13
C ARG A 17 3.45 -9.92 -3.58
N ASN A 18 4.48 -9.20 -4.00
CA ASN A 18 5.00 -9.29 -5.36
C ASN A 18 5.44 -10.71 -5.73
N GLY A 19 4.82 -11.30 -6.76
CA GLY A 19 5.11 -12.66 -7.24
C GLY A 19 4.59 -13.80 -6.37
N ASP A 20 3.69 -13.54 -5.43
CA ASP A 20 3.04 -14.57 -4.60
C ASP A 20 1.58 -14.75 -5.03
N LEU A 21 1.33 -15.67 -5.98
CA LEU A 21 0.00 -15.93 -6.54
C LEU A 21 -0.97 -16.60 -5.55
N TYR A 22 -0.45 -17.18 -4.47
CA TYR A 22 -1.24 -17.91 -3.48
C TYR A 22 -1.60 -17.05 -2.26
N PHE A 23 -1.00 -15.87 -2.13
CA PHE A 23 -1.32 -14.96 -1.04
C PHE A 23 -2.61 -14.19 -1.36
N PRO A 24 -3.66 -14.29 -0.51
CA PRO A 24 -4.96 -13.68 -0.79
C PRO A 24 -4.98 -12.14 -0.68
N GLY A 25 -3.85 -11.52 -0.35
CA GLY A 25 -3.77 -10.11 0.00
C GLY A 25 -4.07 -9.87 1.49
N ARG A 26 -3.63 -8.72 2.00
CA ARG A 26 -3.94 -8.26 3.36
C ARG A 26 -4.49 -6.85 3.34
N LYS A 27 -5.54 -6.60 4.13
CA LYS A 27 -6.15 -5.27 4.28
C LYS A 27 -5.32 -4.39 5.21
N PHE A 28 -5.17 -3.13 4.83
CA PHE A 28 -4.51 -2.08 5.60
C PHE A 28 -5.40 -0.84 5.65
N VAL A 29 -5.30 -0.12 6.77
CA VAL A 29 -5.97 1.16 6.95
C VAL A 29 -4.90 2.24 6.96
N VAL A 30 -4.95 3.14 5.97
CA VAL A 30 -4.12 4.33 5.91
C VAL A 30 -4.92 5.47 6.52
N ASN A 31 -4.64 5.71 7.80
CA ASN A 31 -5.15 6.87 8.53
C ASN A 31 -4.04 7.92 8.56
N GLU A 32 -4.23 9.05 7.88
CA GLU A 32 -3.23 10.11 7.75
C GLU A 32 -2.82 10.74 9.11
N LYS A 33 -3.63 10.57 10.16
CA LYS A 33 -3.26 10.95 11.54
C LYS A 33 -2.21 10.02 12.15
N GLN A 34 -2.22 8.74 11.76
CA GLN A 34 -1.33 7.69 12.29
C GLN A 34 -0.14 7.43 11.37
N VAL A 35 -0.38 7.46 10.07
CA VAL A 35 0.61 7.24 9.00
C VAL A 35 0.90 8.60 8.38
N ARG A 36 1.93 9.28 8.91
CA ARG A 36 2.22 10.68 8.59
C ARG A 36 2.94 10.88 7.26
N ASN A 37 3.54 9.82 6.72
CA ASN A 37 4.26 9.85 5.46
C ASN A 37 4.31 8.46 4.82
N PHE A 38 4.81 8.41 3.59
CA PHE A 38 4.88 7.18 2.82
C PHE A 38 5.80 6.12 3.44
N ASP A 39 6.93 6.51 4.04
CA ASP A 39 7.82 5.56 4.71
C ASP A 39 7.16 4.86 5.91
N SER A 40 6.32 5.59 6.66
CA SER A 40 5.53 5.02 7.75
C SER A 40 4.52 3.99 7.22
N PHE A 41 3.94 4.24 6.05
CA PHE A 41 3.08 3.27 5.37
C PHE A 41 3.87 2.03 4.94
N LEU A 42 5.05 2.19 4.34
CA LEU A 42 5.90 1.05 3.97
C LEU A 42 6.29 0.19 5.18
N ASN A 43 6.57 0.81 6.33
CA ASN A 43 6.85 0.09 7.58
C ASN A 43 5.61 -0.65 8.10
N GLN A 44 4.43 -0.01 8.09
CA GLN A 44 3.16 -0.64 8.45
C GLN A 44 2.90 -1.88 7.58
N VAL A 45 3.08 -1.74 6.26
CA VAL A 45 2.89 -2.83 5.29
C VAL A 45 3.94 -3.93 5.49
N THR A 46 5.20 -3.58 5.76
CA THR A 46 6.26 -4.55 6.09
C THR A 46 5.87 -5.43 7.27
N ASN A 47 5.49 -4.81 8.38
CA ASN A 47 5.12 -5.51 9.61
C ASN A 47 3.85 -6.34 9.43
N GLY A 48 2.89 -5.86 8.63
CA GLY A 48 1.65 -6.57 8.37
C GLY A 48 1.79 -7.68 7.34
N LEU A 49 2.64 -7.55 6.31
CA LEU A 49 2.71 -8.55 5.26
C LEU A 49 3.54 -9.76 5.65
N GLY A 50 4.60 -9.60 6.44
CA GLY A 50 5.51 -10.72 6.77
C GLY A 50 6.03 -11.42 5.51
N ALA A 51 6.39 -10.64 4.48
CA ALA A 51 6.76 -11.17 3.18
C ALA A 51 8.15 -11.83 3.23
N ARG A 52 8.35 -12.91 2.46
CA ARG A 52 9.64 -13.62 2.38
C ARG A 52 10.79 -12.76 1.84
N PHE A 53 10.47 -11.72 1.06
CA PHE A 53 11.45 -10.74 0.57
C PHE A 53 11.87 -9.70 1.63
N GLY A 54 11.31 -9.77 2.84
CA GLY A 54 11.63 -8.86 3.93
C GLY A 54 10.94 -7.50 3.80
N ALA A 55 11.70 -6.42 4.02
CA ALA A 55 11.18 -5.06 4.09
C ALA A 55 10.58 -4.60 2.75
N VAL A 56 9.40 -4.00 2.81
CA VAL A 56 8.74 -3.39 1.65
C VAL A 56 9.45 -2.09 1.31
N ARG A 57 9.89 -1.97 0.07
CA ARG A 57 10.56 -0.77 -0.49
C ARG A 57 9.77 -0.14 -1.63
N ASN A 58 8.81 -0.88 -2.16
CA ASN A 58 8.02 -0.50 -3.31
C ASN A 58 6.56 -0.89 -3.11
N ILE A 59 5.68 0.01 -3.55
CA ILE A 59 4.25 -0.24 -3.74
C ILE A 59 3.95 0.05 -5.20
N TRP A 60 3.25 -0.85 -5.87
CA TRP A 60 2.84 -0.71 -7.26
C TRP A 60 1.33 -0.89 -7.44
N THR A 61 0.79 -0.31 -8.51
CA THR A 61 -0.52 -0.70 -9.03
C THR A 61 -0.45 -2.11 -9.64
N PRO A 62 -1.50 -2.94 -9.46
CA PRO A 62 -1.45 -4.36 -9.81
C PRO A 62 -1.43 -4.64 -11.32
N THR A 63 -1.99 -3.75 -12.15
CA THR A 63 -2.13 -4.01 -13.59
C THR A 63 -0.91 -3.55 -14.38
N HIS A 64 -0.43 -2.34 -14.11
CA HIS A 64 0.60 -1.67 -14.91
C HIS A 64 1.95 -1.56 -14.18
N GLY A 65 2.02 -1.97 -12.91
CA GLY A 65 3.25 -1.86 -12.14
C GLY A 65 3.68 -0.42 -11.88
N HIS A 66 2.75 0.55 -11.91
CA HIS A 66 3.10 1.95 -11.66
C HIS A 66 3.45 2.12 -10.19
N ARG A 67 4.63 2.70 -9.93
CA ARG A 67 5.13 2.90 -8.57
C ARG A 67 4.37 4.03 -7.87
N VAL A 68 3.79 3.72 -6.72
CA VAL A 68 3.23 4.69 -5.78
C VAL A 68 4.38 5.24 -4.94
N ARG A 69 4.43 6.57 -4.78
CA ARG A 69 5.52 7.26 -4.07
C ARG A 69 5.05 8.08 -2.85
N GLU A 70 3.75 8.28 -2.70
CA GLU A 70 3.15 9.16 -1.69
C GLU A 70 1.76 8.67 -1.27
N LEU A 71 1.23 9.18 -0.15
CA LEU A 71 -0.03 8.71 0.45
C LEU A 71 -1.26 9.20 -0.31
N GLU A 72 -1.12 10.30 -1.03
CA GLU A 72 -2.12 10.97 -1.84
C GLU A 72 -2.48 10.11 -3.06
N ALA A 73 -1.51 9.37 -3.58
CA ALA A 73 -1.69 8.38 -4.65
C ALA A 73 -2.26 7.03 -4.15
N ILE A 74 -2.61 6.93 -2.87
CA ILE A 74 -3.32 5.80 -2.30
C ILE A 74 -4.81 6.11 -2.26
N ASP A 75 -5.59 5.29 -2.97
CA ASP A 75 -7.02 5.44 -3.09
C ASP A 75 -7.76 4.43 -2.22
N ASN A 76 -8.81 4.90 -1.55
CA ASN A 76 -9.68 4.06 -0.74
C ASN A 76 -10.35 2.97 -1.60
N GLY A 77 -10.37 1.74 -1.09
CA GLY A 77 -10.95 0.56 -1.74
C GLY A 77 -10.08 -0.07 -2.82
N LYS A 78 -8.88 0.48 -3.12
CA LYS A 78 -8.01 -0.05 -4.17
C LYS A 78 -7.06 -1.14 -3.66
N THR A 79 -6.48 -1.83 -4.63
CA THR A 79 -5.51 -2.90 -4.44
C THR A 79 -4.11 -2.45 -4.89
N TYR A 80 -3.09 -2.96 -4.21
CA TYR A 80 -1.69 -2.63 -4.48
C TYR A 80 -0.80 -3.86 -4.31
N VAL A 81 0.41 -3.78 -4.87
CA VAL A 81 1.42 -4.85 -4.79
C VAL A 81 2.64 -4.32 -4.06
N ALA A 82 3.04 -4.99 -2.99
CA ALA A 82 4.24 -4.68 -2.24
C ALA A 82 5.42 -5.56 -2.67
N GLY A 83 6.60 -4.95 -2.79
CA GLY A 83 7.85 -5.67 -3.00
C GLY A 83 9.05 -5.03 -2.31
N GLY A 84 10.12 -5.80 -2.22
CA GLY A 84 11.46 -5.37 -1.82
C GLY A 84 12.17 -4.67 -2.98
N PHE A 85 13.45 -4.97 -3.18
CA PHE A 85 14.25 -4.42 -4.29
C PHE A 85 14.09 -5.17 -5.61
N GLU A 86 13.32 -6.26 -5.62
CA GLU A 86 13.04 -7.01 -6.84
C GLU A 86 12.13 -6.25 -7.83
N ARG A 87 12.13 -6.71 -9.08
CA ARG A 87 11.25 -6.16 -10.12
C ARG A 87 9.78 -6.53 -9.86
N PHE A 88 8.88 -5.64 -10.24
CA PHE A 88 7.45 -5.91 -10.25
C PHE A 88 7.12 -7.14 -11.11
N ARG A 89 6.30 -8.04 -10.58
CA ARG A 89 5.71 -9.18 -11.27
C ARG A 89 4.21 -8.96 -11.37
N LYS A 90 3.72 -8.88 -12.61
CA LYS A 90 2.29 -8.73 -12.90
C LYS A 90 1.53 -9.91 -12.29
N MET A 91 0.41 -9.61 -11.64
CA MET A 91 -0.57 -10.62 -11.26
C MET A 91 -1.60 -10.70 -12.38
N GLU A 92 -1.88 -11.90 -12.86
CA GLU A 92 -2.88 -12.15 -13.91
C GLU A 92 -4.30 -11.83 -13.43
#